data_AF-A0A944Q8V7-F1
#
_entry.id   AF-A0A944Q8V7-F1
#
_cell.length_a   1.000
_cell.length_b   1.000
_cell.length_c   1.000
_cell.angle_alpha   90.00
_cell.angle_beta   90.00
_cell.angle_gamma   90.00
#
_symmetry.space_group_name_H-M   'P 1'
#
loop_
_entity.id
_entity.type
_entity.pdbx_description
1 polymer ?
#
loop_
_entity_poly.entity_id
_entity_poly.type
_entity_poly.pdbx_seq_one_letter_code
_entity_poly.pdbx_strand_id
1 'polypeptide(L)'
;MASSNNPEPDLPTELPAPYGNGPTGTSAASGAVESGTAKKPASRVRTHHLQQAKAEGSRFAMLTAYEQYTAEIFDQAGIEVLLVGDSASNNVFGNETSLPVTVDELLPLCRAVARSAKRALIVADLPFGSYEVSPQQAVASGVRFLKEGLAHAVKIEGGKFYAETVQAMVQAGIPVMAHIGFTPQSEHSLGGYRVQGRGDDASRLIEDAVALADAGAFSVLMEMVPAETAAAVDAAVAVPTIGIGAGNATTGQVLVWQDMAGLRGGKMARFVKQYADLRSTLAEAARAYGDDVRSGQFPGPEHSF
;
A
#
# COMPACT_ATOMS: atom_id res chain seq x y z
N MET A 1 -54.68 49.28 -4.85
CA MET A 1 -53.49 48.53 -4.37
C MET A 1 -53.79 47.06 -4.57
N ALA A 2 -53.19 46.43 -5.58
CA ALA A 2 -53.29 45.00 -5.81
C ALA A 2 -51.85 44.50 -6.04
N SER A 3 -51.38 43.66 -5.12
CA SER A 3 -50.02 43.14 -5.09
C SER A 3 -49.91 41.94 -6.03
N SER A 4 -48.96 41.99 -6.95
CA SER A 4 -48.57 40.90 -7.84
C SER A 4 -47.70 39.89 -7.10
N ASN A 5 -48.10 38.62 -7.12
CA ASN A 5 -47.24 37.49 -6.73
C ASN A 5 -46.95 36.66 -7.99
N ASN A 6 -45.72 36.74 -8.51
CA ASN A 6 -45.17 35.76 -9.44
C ASN A 6 -44.41 34.71 -8.61
N PRO A 7 -44.56 33.40 -8.87
CA PRO A 7 -43.65 32.40 -8.31
C PRO A 7 -42.33 32.39 -9.09
N GLU A 8 -41.22 32.35 -8.37
CA GLU A 8 -39.89 32.10 -8.95
C GLU A 8 -39.84 30.68 -9.56
N PRO A 9 -39.10 30.46 -10.65
CA PRO A 9 -38.88 29.13 -11.19
C PRO A 9 -37.91 28.34 -10.31
N ASP A 10 -38.29 27.11 -9.96
CA ASP A 10 -37.45 26.14 -9.27
C ASP A 10 -36.10 25.98 -10.00
N LEU A 11 -35.01 26.29 -9.30
CA LEU A 11 -33.66 25.96 -9.76
C LEU A 11 -33.49 24.44 -9.74
N PRO A 12 -32.95 23.81 -10.79
CA PRO A 12 -32.71 22.38 -10.78
C PRO A 12 -31.69 22.04 -9.69
N THR A 13 -32.08 21.11 -8.81
CA THR A 13 -31.20 20.47 -7.83
C THR A 13 -29.95 19.96 -8.52
N GLU A 14 -28.79 20.52 -8.15
CA GLU A 14 -27.48 20.08 -8.59
C GLU A 14 -27.34 18.57 -8.30
N LEU A 15 -27.22 17.77 -9.36
CA LEU A 15 -27.01 16.33 -9.23
C LEU A 15 -25.56 16.10 -8.77
N PRO A 16 -25.32 15.28 -7.73
CA PRO A 16 -23.97 14.94 -7.30
C PRO A 16 -23.16 14.31 -8.44
N ALA A 17 -21.85 14.56 -8.44
CA ALA A 17 -20.94 13.97 -9.41
C ALA A 17 -21.07 12.43 -9.42
N PRO A 18 -21.16 11.78 -10.61
CA PRO A 18 -21.39 10.33 -10.71
C PRO A 18 -20.18 9.48 -10.25
N TYR A 19 -19.05 10.13 -9.93
CA TYR A 19 -17.83 9.48 -9.46
C TYR A 19 -17.62 9.77 -7.97
N GLY A 20 -18.30 8.99 -7.12
CA GLY A 20 -18.03 8.93 -5.69
C GLY A 20 -19.22 9.32 -4.81
N ASN A 21 -20.09 8.36 -4.51
CA ASN A 21 -21.01 8.51 -3.40
C ASN A 21 -20.30 8.07 -2.12
N GLY A 22 -19.90 9.02 -1.27
CA GLY A 22 -19.58 8.75 0.13
C GLY A 22 -20.74 8.00 0.82
N PRO A 23 -20.49 7.29 1.94
CA PRO A 23 -21.45 6.33 2.47
C PRO A 23 -22.62 7.09 3.11
N THR A 24 -23.72 7.22 2.37
CA THR A 24 -25.03 7.49 2.96
C THR A 24 -26.01 6.51 2.35
N GLY A 25 -26.51 5.63 3.20
CA GLY A 25 -27.58 4.71 2.86
C GLY A 25 -28.91 5.43 2.94
N THR A 26 -29.78 5.14 1.98
CA THR A 26 -31.21 4.93 2.21
C THR A 26 -31.77 4.02 1.11
N SER A 27 -32.68 3.16 1.53
CA SER A 27 -33.25 1.97 0.88
C SER A 27 -34.43 2.26 -0.04
N ALA A 28 -34.58 1.47 -1.12
CA ALA A 28 -35.78 0.75 -1.62
C ALA A 28 -35.48 0.23 -3.06
N ALA A 29 -35.83 -0.96 -3.56
CA ALA A 29 -36.83 -1.97 -3.19
C ALA A 29 -36.52 -3.37 -3.77
N SER A 30 -37.04 -4.39 -3.07
CA SER A 30 -37.54 -5.72 -3.49
C SER A 30 -36.79 -6.60 -4.51
N GLY A 31 -36.20 -7.67 -3.98
CA GLY A 31 -35.99 -8.96 -4.65
C GLY A 31 -35.59 -10.00 -3.60
N ALA A 32 -36.41 -11.02 -3.40
CA ALA A 32 -36.16 -12.07 -2.41
C ALA A 32 -34.91 -12.87 -2.79
N VAL A 33 -33.87 -12.80 -1.96
CA VAL A 33 -32.71 -13.69 -2.00
C VAL A 33 -32.44 -14.16 -0.58
N GLU A 34 -32.20 -15.45 -0.47
CA GLU A 34 -32.06 -16.27 0.73
C GLU A 34 -31.27 -15.59 1.86
N SER A 35 -31.76 -15.79 3.09
CA SER A 35 -31.14 -15.33 4.32
C SER A 35 -29.82 -16.07 4.58
N GLY A 36 -28.76 -15.66 3.88
CA GLY A 36 -27.40 -15.86 4.36
C GLY A 36 -27.24 -15.08 5.65
N THR A 37 -26.84 -15.75 6.73
CA THR A 37 -26.41 -15.08 7.97
C THR A 37 -25.50 -13.91 7.59
N ALA A 38 -25.91 -12.68 7.91
CA ALA A 38 -25.11 -11.49 7.62
C ALA A 38 -23.70 -11.72 8.18
N LYS A 39 -22.72 -11.92 7.28
CA LYS A 39 -21.33 -12.12 7.68
C LYS A 39 -20.95 -10.88 8.50
N LYS A 40 -20.57 -11.11 9.75
CA LYS A 40 -20.04 -10.08 10.64
C LYS A 40 -19.02 -9.27 9.83
N PRO A 41 -19.08 -7.93 9.79
CA PRO A 41 -18.13 -7.14 9.01
C PRO A 41 -16.73 -7.57 9.42
N ALA A 42 -15.91 -7.95 8.44
CA ALA A 42 -14.61 -8.54 8.71
C ALA A 42 -13.79 -7.57 9.56
N SER A 43 -13.27 -8.07 10.68
CA SER A 43 -12.57 -7.24 11.66
C SER A 43 -11.29 -6.65 11.06
N ARG A 44 -11.00 -5.39 11.40
CA ARG A 44 -9.79 -4.71 10.95
C ARG A 44 -8.53 -5.50 11.30
N VAL A 45 -7.66 -5.72 10.32
CA VAL A 45 -6.33 -6.32 10.48
C VAL A 45 -5.47 -5.40 11.35
N ARG A 46 -4.71 -6.02 12.27
CA ARG A 46 -3.86 -5.38 13.27
C ARG A 46 -2.56 -6.16 13.32
N THR A 47 -1.51 -5.57 13.88
CA THR A 47 -0.19 -6.19 14.00
C THR A 47 -0.24 -7.57 14.66
N HIS A 48 -1.04 -7.76 15.71
CA HIS A 48 -1.18 -9.05 16.37
C HIS A 48 -1.79 -10.16 15.48
N HIS A 49 -2.63 -9.82 14.49
CA HIS A 49 -3.14 -10.81 13.54
C HIS A 49 -2.02 -11.33 12.62
N LEU A 50 -1.05 -10.47 12.26
CA LEU A 50 0.13 -10.88 11.49
C LEU A 50 1.08 -11.74 12.33
N GLN A 51 1.22 -11.41 13.62
CA GLN A 51 1.96 -12.23 14.58
C GLN A 51 1.30 -13.61 14.77
N GLN A 52 -0.04 -13.65 14.84
CA GLN A 52 -0.80 -14.90 14.88
C GLN A 52 -0.54 -15.73 13.62
N ALA A 53 -0.50 -15.11 12.44
CA ALA A 53 -0.19 -15.83 11.20
C ALA A 53 1.18 -16.50 11.25
N LYS A 54 2.21 -15.80 11.76
CA LYS A 54 3.54 -16.38 11.99
C LYS A 54 3.49 -17.57 12.96
N ALA A 55 2.83 -17.41 14.10
CA ALA A 55 2.75 -18.44 15.14
C ALA A 55 2.01 -19.71 14.69
N GLU A 56 0.98 -19.55 13.85
CA GLU A 56 0.18 -20.65 13.31
C GLU A 56 0.75 -21.25 12.02
N GLY A 57 1.81 -20.64 11.46
CA GLY A 57 2.37 -21.03 10.17
C GLY A 57 1.48 -20.68 8.97
N SER A 58 0.44 -19.87 9.15
CA SER A 58 -0.37 -19.34 8.05
C SER A 58 0.34 -18.16 7.36
N ARG A 59 -0.20 -17.73 6.22
CA ARG A 59 0.40 -16.71 5.36
C ARG A 59 -0.55 -15.55 5.15
N PHE A 60 -0.03 -14.36 4.86
CA PHE A 60 -0.83 -13.18 4.52
C PHE A 60 -0.31 -12.49 3.26
N ALA A 61 -1.19 -11.73 2.59
CA ALA A 61 -0.88 -10.96 1.41
C ALA A 61 -0.75 -9.47 1.73
N MET A 62 0.21 -8.84 1.07
CA MET A 62 0.45 -7.41 1.12
C MET A 62 0.56 -6.87 -0.31
N LEU A 63 -0.07 -5.73 -0.58
CA LEU A 63 0.09 -5.02 -1.85
C LEU A 63 0.35 -3.55 -1.58
N THR A 64 1.07 -2.90 -2.48
CA THR A 64 1.08 -1.44 -2.45
C THR A 64 -0.28 -0.88 -2.86
N ALA A 65 -0.62 0.32 -2.38
CA ALA A 65 -1.81 1.07 -2.78
C ALA A 65 -1.53 2.57 -2.63
N TYR A 66 -2.09 3.40 -3.51
CA TYR A 66 -1.78 4.84 -3.53
C TYR A 66 -3.02 5.73 -3.69
N GLU A 67 -4.18 5.15 -3.98
CA GLU A 67 -5.43 5.90 -4.15
C GLU A 67 -6.65 5.09 -3.70
N GLN A 68 -7.84 5.69 -3.83
CA GLN A 68 -9.09 5.18 -3.28
C GLN A 68 -9.54 3.85 -3.91
N TYR A 69 -9.58 3.76 -5.23
CA TYR A 69 -10.22 2.64 -5.91
C TYR A 69 -9.44 1.33 -5.73
N THR A 70 -8.12 1.37 -5.88
CA THR A 70 -7.23 0.24 -5.58
C THR A 70 -7.34 -0.17 -4.12
N ALA A 71 -7.36 0.79 -3.19
CA ALA A 71 -7.54 0.46 -1.77
C ALA A 71 -8.88 -0.23 -1.48
N GLU A 72 -9.99 0.26 -2.04
CA GLU A 72 -11.32 -0.38 -1.91
C GLU A 72 -11.33 -1.79 -2.51
N ILE A 73 -10.83 -1.94 -3.74
CA ILE A 73 -10.79 -3.23 -4.45
C ILE A 73 -9.94 -4.23 -3.68
N PHE A 74 -8.74 -3.85 -3.24
CA PHE A 74 -7.84 -4.76 -2.52
C PHE A 74 -8.37 -5.12 -1.13
N ASP A 75 -8.99 -4.17 -0.43
CA ASP A 75 -9.62 -4.42 0.87
C ASP A 75 -10.77 -5.44 0.76
N GLN A 76 -11.63 -5.28 -0.25
CA GLN A 76 -12.74 -6.20 -0.57
C GLN A 76 -12.25 -7.57 -1.04
N ALA A 77 -11.14 -7.61 -1.79
CA ALA A 77 -10.52 -8.84 -2.27
C ALA A 77 -9.84 -9.66 -1.17
N GLY A 78 -9.68 -9.10 0.04
CA GLY A 78 -9.12 -9.83 1.18
C GLY A 78 -7.64 -9.57 1.46
N ILE A 79 -6.99 -8.60 0.80
CA ILE A 79 -5.58 -8.25 1.07
C ILE A 79 -5.42 -7.71 2.49
N GLU A 80 -4.58 -8.35 3.31
CA GLU A 80 -4.47 -8.05 4.75
C GLU A 80 -3.73 -6.74 5.05
N VAL A 81 -2.74 -6.39 4.23
CA VAL A 81 -1.88 -5.22 4.43
C VAL A 81 -1.79 -4.40 3.15
N LEU A 82 -2.04 -3.10 3.26
CA LEU A 82 -1.82 -2.14 2.17
C LEU A 82 -0.64 -1.23 2.50
N LEU A 83 0.32 -1.16 1.58
CA LEU A 83 1.51 -0.32 1.71
C LEU A 83 1.39 0.93 0.85
N VAL A 84 1.38 2.09 1.48
CA VAL A 84 1.62 3.36 0.80
C VAL A 84 3.13 3.57 0.75
N GLY A 85 3.75 2.92 -0.22
CA GLY A 85 5.20 2.86 -0.34
C GLY A 85 5.80 4.05 -1.09
N ASP A 86 7.08 4.34 -0.82
CA ASP A 86 7.87 5.34 -1.55
C ASP A 86 8.09 4.97 -3.03
N SER A 87 7.85 3.71 -3.39
CA SER A 87 7.62 3.24 -4.78
C SER A 87 6.57 4.05 -5.56
N ALA A 88 5.74 4.85 -4.88
CA ALA A 88 4.92 5.90 -5.49
C ALA A 88 5.75 6.90 -6.31
N SER A 89 6.98 7.20 -5.90
CA SER A 89 7.92 8.05 -6.64
C SER A 89 8.00 7.63 -8.10
N ASN A 90 8.22 6.33 -8.36
CA ASN A 90 8.28 5.79 -9.71
C ASN A 90 6.89 5.59 -10.33
N ASN A 91 5.99 4.95 -9.57
CA ASN A 91 4.76 4.37 -10.13
C ASN A 91 3.57 5.33 -10.15
N VAL A 92 3.68 6.47 -9.47
CA VAL A 92 2.66 7.53 -9.41
C VAL A 92 3.22 8.84 -9.95
N PHE A 93 4.40 9.24 -9.48
CA PHE A 93 4.99 10.54 -9.84
C PHE A 93 5.95 10.50 -11.05
N GLY A 94 6.31 9.31 -11.54
CA GLY A 94 7.14 9.16 -12.73
C GLY A 94 8.62 9.51 -12.54
N ASN A 95 9.09 9.60 -11.29
CA ASN A 95 10.50 9.77 -10.99
C ASN A 95 11.30 8.52 -11.36
N GLU A 96 12.59 8.70 -11.64
CA GLU A 96 13.49 7.58 -11.98
C GLU A 96 13.80 6.68 -10.78
N THR A 97 13.77 7.23 -9.57
CA THR A 97 14.17 6.56 -8.33
C THR A 97 13.20 6.90 -7.18
N SER A 98 13.30 6.21 -6.04
CA SER A 98 12.46 6.53 -4.86
C SER A 98 12.95 7.77 -4.09
N LEU A 99 14.19 8.22 -4.31
CA LEU A 99 14.81 9.31 -3.55
C LEU A 99 14.06 10.66 -3.58
N PRO A 100 13.44 11.10 -4.70
CA PRO A 100 12.84 12.43 -4.76
C PRO A 100 11.54 12.58 -3.97
N VAL A 101 10.85 11.48 -3.65
CA VAL A 101 9.53 11.57 -3.02
C VAL A 101 9.65 12.07 -1.59
N THR A 102 8.76 13.00 -1.24
CA THR A 102 8.76 13.67 0.06
C THR A 102 7.65 13.14 0.97
N VAL A 103 7.75 13.46 2.27
CA VAL A 103 6.67 13.21 3.23
C VAL A 103 5.37 13.89 2.75
N ASP A 104 5.45 15.12 2.26
CA ASP A 104 4.27 15.90 1.85
C ASP A 104 3.59 15.34 0.59
N GLU A 105 4.31 14.63 -0.27
CA GLU A 105 3.76 13.91 -1.41
C GLU A 105 3.12 12.58 -1.03
N LEU A 106 3.65 11.86 -0.03
CA LEU A 106 3.08 10.58 0.42
C LEU A 106 1.87 10.74 1.34
N LEU A 107 1.81 11.79 2.16
CA LEU A 107 0.68 12.04 3.08
C LEU A 107 -0.71 12.05 2.42
N PRO A 108 -0.95 12.74 1.29
CA PRO A 108 -2.25 12.71 0.62
C PRO A 108 -2.60 11.32 0.08
N LEU A 109 -1.64 10.57 -0.47
CA LEU A 109 -1.84 9.18 -0.93
C LEU A 109 -2.22 8.28 0.24
N CYS A 110 -1.50 8.41 1.35
CA CYS A 110 -1.76 7.67 2.58
C CYS A 110 -3.19 7.93 3.10
N ARG A 111 -3.61 9.19 3.13
CA ARG A 111 -4.94 9.59 3.56
C ARG A 111 -6.04 9.05 2.64
N ALA A 112 -5.81 9.04 1.32
CA ALA A 112 -6.75 8.48 0.36
C ALA A 112 -6.94 6.98 0.60
N VAL A 113 -5.85 6.22 0.73
CA VAL A 113 -5.88 4.78 1.00
C VAL A 113 -6.56 4.47 2.35
N ALA A 114 -6.17 5.17 3.41
CA ALA A 114 -6.67 4.92 4.76
C ALA A 114 -8.18 5.19 4.94
N ARG A 115 -8.74 6.16 4.21
CA ARG A 115 -10.19 6.43 4.21
C ARG A 115 -11.00 5.36 3.47
N SER A 116 -10.35 4.73 2.49
CA SER A 116 -10.97 3.85 1.51
C SER A 116 -11.01 2.40 2.01
N ALA A 117 -9.94 1.92 2.65
CA ALA A 117 -9.88 0.59 3.23
C ALA A 117 -10.64 0.48 4.58
N LYS A 118 -11.44 -0.57 4.74
CA LYS A 118 -12.22 -0.83 5.96
C LYS A 118 -11.57 -1.89 6.85
N ARG A 119 -10.91 -2.90 6.27
CA ARG A 119 -10.33 -4.04 6.97
C ARG A 119 -8.80 -4.01 7.02
N ALA A 120 -8.10 -3.69 5.94
CA ALA A 120 -6.66 -3.86 5.83
C ALA A 120 -5.86 -3.02 6.84
N LEU A 121 -4.68 -3.53 7.21
CA LEU A 121 -3.67 -2.76 7.94
C LEU A 121 -2.96 -1.83 6.96
N ILE A 122 -3.04 -0.52 7.20
CA ILE A 122 -2.37 0.49 6.36
C ILE A 122 -0.98 0.80 6.93
N VAL A 123 0.04 0.52 6.14
CA VAL A 123 1.44 0.83 6.43
C VAL A 123 1.88 1.93 5.47
N ALA A 124 2.59 2.94 5.95
CA ALA A 124 3.16 3.99 5.12
C ALA A 124 4.68 4.01 5.20
N ASP A 125 5.37 4.23 4.08
CA ASP A 125 6.82 4.42 4.10
C ASP A 125 7.19 5.78 4.69
N LEU A 126 8.24 5.78 5.51
CA LEU A 126 9.02 6.98 5.71
C LEU A 126 9.98 7.13 4.52
N PRO A 127 9.83 8.18 3.70
CA PRO A 127 10.69 8.37 2.53
C PRO A 127 12.10 8.79 2.94
N PHE A 128 13.04 8.67 2.01
CA PHE A 128 14.44 9.05 2.23
C PHE A 128 14.58 10.47 2.79
N GLY A 129 15.47 10.64 3.75
CA GLY A 129 15.75 11.89 4.45
C GLY A 129 14.78 12.25 5.57
N SER A 130 13.76 11.42 5.84
CA SER A 130 12.74 11.70 6.85
C SER A 130 12.96 11.00 8.21
N TYR A 131 13.95 10.11 8.32
CA TYR A 131 14.19 9.35 9.56
C TYR A 131 15.67 9.11 9.90
N GLU A 132 16.57 9.39 8.96
CA GLU A 132 17.99 9.03 9.01
C GLU A 132 18.81 10.00 9.88
N VAL A 133 18.33 11.22 10.11
CA VAL A 133 19.09 12.23 10.87
C VAL A 133 19.11 11.91 12.36
N SER A 134 18.00 11.44 12.92
CA SER A 134 17.90 11.10 14.34
C SER A 134 16.62 10.33 14.69
N PRO A 135 16.60 9.59 15.82
CA PRO A 135 15.37 9.01 16.37
C PRO A 135 14.23 10.03 16.55
N GLN A 136 14.56 11.27 16.95
CA GLN A 136 13.58 12.35 17.12
C GLN A 136 12.93 12.76 15.78
N GLN A 137 13.73 12.82 14.71
CA GLN A 137 13.20 13.09 13.37
C GLN A 137 12.27 11.96 12.92
N ALA A 138 12.68 10.70 13.08
CA ALA A 138 11.88 9.55 12.70
C ALA A 138 10.53 9.50 13.44
N VAL A 139 10.54 9.79 14.76
CA VAL A 139 9.32 9.92 15.56
C VAL A 139 8.43 11.04 15.02
N ALA A 140 9.00 12.23 14.73
CA ALA A 140 8.23 13.34 14.19
C ALA A 140 7.58 12.99 12.84
N SER A 141 8.32 12.40 11.91
CA SER A 141 7.81 11.94 10.61
C SER A 141 6.74 10.84 10.79
N GLY A 142 6.98 9.85 11.64
CA GLY A 142 6.02 8.79 11.93
C GLY A 142 4.71 9.31 12.52
N VAL A 143 4.77 10.29 13.43
CA VAL A 143 3.59 10.98 13.97
C VAL A 143 2.78 11.64 12.86
N ARG A 144 3.42 12.27 11.86
CA ARG A 144 2.71 12.84 10.71
C ARG A 144 1.98 11.77 9.91
N PHE A 145 2.60 10.64 9.60
CA PHE A 145 1.94 9.56 8.86
C PHE A 145 0.75 8.96 9.60
N LEU A 146 0.83 8.80 10.92
CA LEU A 146 -0.30 8.34 11.72
C LEU A 146 -1.42 9.40 11.83
N LYS A 147 -1.08 10.67 12.08
CA LYS A 147 -2.08 11.72 12.33
C LYS A 147 -2.65 12.36 11.07
N GLU A 148 -1.80 12.74 10.13
CA GLU A 148 -2.17 13.42 8.89
C GLU A 148 -2.47 12.42 7.76
N GLY A 149 -1.69 11.34 7.69
CA GLY A 149 -1.82 10.26 6.71
C GLY A 149 -2.83 9.20 7.10
N LEU A 150 -3.22 9.11 8.38
CA LEU A 150 -4.13 8.11 8.93
C LEU A 150 -3.61 6.66 8.78
N ALA A 151 -2.29 6.49 8.61
CA ALA A 151 -1.66 5.18 8.63
C ALA A 151 -1.82 4.51 10.01
N HIS A 152 -1.77 3.18 10.04
CA HIS A 152 -1.76 2.43 11.29
C HIS A 152 -0.34 2.11 11.77
N ALA A 153 0.62 2.10 10.85
CA ALA A 153 2.00 1.74 11.07
C ALA A 153 2.89 2.42 10.01
N VAL A 154 4.19 2.43 10.25
CA VAL A 154 5.17 2.95 9.29
C VAL A 154 6.23 1.91 8.94
N LYS A 155 6.82 2.02 7.76
CA LYS A 155 7.99 1.24 7.33
C LYS A 155 9.21 2.14 7.20
N ILE A 156 10.36 1.66 7.69
CA ILE A 156 11.66 2.32 7.52
C ILE A 156 12.69 1.34 6.95
N GLU A 157 13.66 1.84 6.19
CA GLU A 157 14.71 1.02 5.58
C GLU A 157 16.04 1.13 6.31
N GLY A 158 16.69 -0.01 6.54
CA GLY A 158 18.03 -0.08 7.10
C GLY A 158 18.20 -1.22 8.11
N GLY A 159 19.46 -1.45 8.50
CA GLY A 159 19.87 -2.55 9.37
C GLY A 159 19.91 -2.18 10.86
N LYS A 160 20.67 -2.96 11.64
CA LYS A 160 20.78 -2.84 13.11
C LYS A 160 21.21 -1.47 13.62
N PHE A 161 21.86 -0.66 12.79
CA PHE A 161 22.26 0.70 13.14
C PHE A 161 21.06 1.63 13.39
N TYR A 162 19.85 1.29 12.93
CA TYR A 162 18.60 1.99 13.27
C TYR A 162 17.81 1.37 14.42
N ALA A 163 18.39 0.43 15.20
CA ALA A 163 17.71 -0.16 16.35
C ALA A 163 17.23 0.90 17.37
N GLU A 164 18.05 1.90 17.68
CA GLU A 164 17.66 3.01 18.57
C GLU A 164 16.51 3.84 17.99
N THR A 165 16.51 4.06 16.66
CA THR A 165 15.44 4.76 15.95
C THR A 165 14.12 3.98 16.04
N VAL A 166 14.14 2.67 15.76
CA VAL A 166 12.98 1.78 15.89
C VAL A 166 12.46 1.81 17.33
N GLN A 167 13.34 1.66 18.31
CA GLN A 167 12.97 1.65 19.72
C GLN A 167 12.28 2.95 20.14
N ALA A 168 12.81 4.11 19.74
CA ALA A 168 12.21 5.41 20.04
C ALA A 168 10.82 5.57 19.41
N MET A 169 10.64 5.12 18.17
CA MET A 169 9.34 5.15 17.48
C MET A 169 8.31 4.24 18.16
N VAL A 170 8.71 3.03 18.53
CA VAL A 170 7.85 2.07 19.23
C VAL A 170 7.47 2.59 20.63
N GLN A 171 8.41 3.19 21.37
CA GLN A 171 8.13 3.85 22.66
C GLN A 171 7.16 5.03 22.53
N ALA A 172 7.18 5.74 21.40
CA ALA A 172 6.22 6.79 21.08
C ALA A 172 4.83 6.25 20.64
N GLY A 173 4.66 4.92 20.59
CA GLY A 173 3.40 4.26 20.21
C GLY A 173 3.21 4.09 18.70
N ILE A 174 4.28 4.20 17.91
CA ILE A 174 4.26 4.05 16.45
C ILE A 174 4.66 2.61 16.10
N PRO A 175 3.78 1.78 15.52
CA PRO A 175 4.17 0.45 15.06
C PRO A 175 5.12 0.56 13.86
N VAL A 176 6.28 -0.10 13.94
CA VAL A 176 7.31 -0.05 12.89
C VAL A 176 7.46 -1.42 12.21
N MET A 177 7.38 -1.40 10.88
CA MET A 177 7.85 -2.48 10.00
C MET A 177 9.27 -2.15 9.56
N ALA A 178 10.23 -3.01 9.87
CA ALA A 178 11.60 -2.84 9.38
C ALA A 178 11.74 -3.35 7.95
N HIS A 179 12.64 -2.75 7.15
CA HIS A 179 12.99 -3.22 5.82
C HIS A 179 14.51 -3.42 5.70
N ILE A 180 14.92 -4.66 5.46
CA ILE A 180 16.32 -5.08 5.27
C ILE A 180 16.51 -5.76 3.90
N GLY A 181 17.76 -6.06 3.55
CA GLY A 181 18.11 -6.59 2.23
C GLY A 181 18.42 -5.44 1.29
N PHE A 182 17.91 -5.47 0.07
CA PHE A 182 18.03 -4.35 -0.84
C PHE A 182 17.05 -3.25 -0.43
N THR A 183 17.58 -2.12 0.05
CA THR A 183 16.80 -0.95 0.46
C THR A 183 16.89 0.11 -0.64
N PRO A 184 15.85 0.33 -1.48
CA PRO A 184 15.90 1.22 -2.64
C PRO A 184 16.39 2.64 -2.32
N GLN A 185 16.13 3.16 -1.11
CA GLN A 185 16.60 4.48 -0.67
C GLN A 185 18.14 4.56 -0.56
N SER A 186 18.83 3.42 -0.57
CA SER A 186 20.30 3.32 -0.55
C SER A 186 20.88 2.86 -1.89
N GLU A 187 20.14 2.96 -3.01
CA GLU A 187 20.57 2.41 -4.31
C GLU A 187 21.95 2.90 -4.77
N HIS A 188 22.33 4.15 -4.48
CA HIS A 188 23.64 4.70 -4.85
C HIS A 188 24.77 4.07 -4.04
N SER A 189 24.55 3.81 -2.76
CA SER A 189 25.52 3.12 -1.88
C SER A 189 25.61 1.63 -2.18
N LEU A 190 24.50 1.00 -2.58
CA LEU A 190 24.42 -0.42 -2.93
C LEU A 190 24.90 -0.72 -4.36
N GLY A 191 25.09 0.31 -5.19
CA GLY A 191 25.53 0.16 -6.58
C GLY A 191 24.43 -0.38 -7.51
N GLY A 192 23.19 0.08 -7.31
CA GLY A 192 21.99 -0.30 -8.02
C GLY A 192 21.32 -1.56 -7.47
N TYR A 193 20.34 -2.09 -8.23
CA TYR A 193 19.52 -3.26 -7.87
C TYR A 193 20.34 -4.55 -7.81
N ARG A 194 20.95 -4.82 -6.65
CA ARG A 194 21.79 -5.99 -6.39
C ARG A 194 21.17 -6.86 -5.30
N VAL A 195 21.22 -8.17 -5.51
CA VAL A 195 20.84 -9.17 -4.52
C VAL A 195 21.73 -9.06 -3.28
N GLN A 196 21.13 -8.97 -2.10
CA GLN A 196 21.81 -8.88 -0.80
C GLN A 196 21.79 -10.22 -0.07
N GLY A 197 22.68 -10.46 0.90
CA GLY A 197 22.65 -11.67 1.72
C GLY A 197 23.27 -12.91 1.08
N ARG A 198 24.24 -12.73 0.18
CA ARG A 198 25.04 -13.83 -0.41
C ARG A 198 26.29 -14.10 0.41
N GLY A 199 26.64 -15.38 0.59
CA GLY A 199 27.84 -15.78 1.31
C GLY A 199 27.85 -15.22 2.73
N ASP A 200 28.96 -14.60 3.13
CA ASP A 200 29.16 -14.07 4.49
C ASP A 200 28.17 -12.93 4.86
N ASP A 201 27.52 -12.32 3.87
CA ASP A 201 26.51 -11.26 4.08
C ASP A 201 25.21 -11.80 4.69
N ALA A 202 24.96 -13.11 4.63
CA ALA A 202 23.77 -13.74 5.20
C ALA A 202 23.70 -13.55 6.73
N SER A 203 24.83 -13.73 7.43
CA SER A 203 24.92 -13.54 8.88
C SER A 203 24.60 -12.12 9.28
N ARG A 204 25.06 -11.13 8.51
CA ARG A 204 24.74 -9.72 8.75
C ARG A 204 23.23 -9.44 8.66
N LEU A 205 22.54 -9.98 7.65
CA LEU A 205 21.09 -9.79 7.53
C LEU A 205 20.31 -10.44 8.69
N ILE A 206 20.79 -11.57 9.22
CA ILE A 206 20.21 -12.19 10.41
C ILE A 206 20.40 -11.27 11.62
N GLU A 207 21.61 -10.73 11.84
CA GLU A 207 21.87 -9.77 12.92
C GLU A 207 21.03 -8.49 12.78
N ASP A 208 20.88 -7.97 11.56
CA ASP A 208 20.04 -6.81 11.28
C ASP A 208 18.58 -7.09 11.64
N ALA A 209 18.03 -8.23 11.21
CA ALA A 209 16.66 -8.61 11.51
C ALA A 209 16.42 -8.79 13.02
N VAL A 210 17.32 -9.48 13.71
CA VAL A 210 17.23 -9.72 15.16
C VAL A 210 17.28 -8.40 15.93
N ALA A 211 18.24 -7.53 15.62
CA ALA A 211 18.37 -6.25 16.32
C ALA A 211 17.14 -5.34 16.14
N LEU A 212 16.54 -5.32 14.95
CA LEU A 212 15.35 -4.52 14.68
C LEU A 212 14.09 -5.12 15.33
N ALA A 213 13.98 -6.46 15.36
CA ALA A 213 12.92 -7.15 16.09
C ALA A 213 13.03 -6.91 17.60
N ASP A 214 14.23 -7.02 18.18
CA ASP A 214 14.50 -6.75 19.60
C ASP A 214 14.23 -5.29 19.97
N ALA A 215 14.46 -4.36 19.04
CA ALA A 215 14.10 -2.95 19.20
C ALA A 215 12.58 -2.69 19.19
N GLY A 216 11.78 -3.69 18.81
CA GLY A 216 10.31 -3.65 18.86
C GLY A 216 9.62 -3.52 17.51
N ALA A 217 10.32 -3.68 16.38
CA ALA A 217 9.66 -3.76 15.08
C ALA A 217 8.66 -4.93 15.08
N PHE A 218 7.42 -4.70 14.64
CA PHE A 218 6.39 -5.74 14.67
C PHE A 218 6.52 -6.74 13.51
N SER A 219 7.36 -6.44 12.52
CA SER A 219 7.61 -7.28 11.36
C SER A 219 8.89 -6.85 10.64
N VAL A 220 9.48 -7.76 9.85
CA VAL A 220 10.67 -7.49 9.03
C VAL A 220 10.40 -7.83 7.56
N LEU A 221 10.50 -6.84 6.69
CA LEU A 221 10.43 -7.00 5.24
C LEU A 221 11.83 -7.26 4.68
N MET A 222 11.95 -8.21 3.76
CA MET A 222 13.19 -8.58 3.06
C MET A 222 13.01 -8.44 1.56
N GLU A 223 13.86 -7.62 0.94
CA GLU A 223 13.86 -7.39 -0.51
C GLU A 223 15.13 -7.92 -1.19
N MET A 224 14.95 -8.61 -2.30
CA MET A 224 16.04 -9.18 -3.13
C MET A 224 17.08 -9.98 -2.32
N VAL A 225 16.61 -10.90 -1.48
CA VAL A 225 17.42 -11.79 -0.63
C VAL A 225 17.35 -13.23 -1.17
N PRO A 226 18.45 -14.02 -1.21
CA PRO A 226 18.40 -15.45 -1.53
C PRO A 226 17.40 -16.18 -0.65
N ALA A 227 16.66 -17.14 -1.23
CA ALA A 227 15.60 -17.85 -0.50
C ALA A 227 16.11 -18.58 0.75
N GLU A 228 17.33 -19.12 0.70
CA GLU A 228 17.98 -19.76 1.85
C GLU A 228 18.27 -18.77 2.99
N THR A 229 18.80 -17.59 2.65
CA THR A 229 19.07 -16.51 3.61
C THR A 229 17.77 -15.97 4.20
N ALA A 230 16.74 -15.77 3.38
CA ALA A 230 15.44 -15.33 3.85
C ALA A 230 14.77 -16.35 4.79
N ALA A 231 14.93 -17.65 4.52
CA ALA A 231 14.48 -18.72 5.41
C ALA A 231 15.24 -18.70 6.75
N ALA A 232 16.55 -18.47 6.71
CA ALA A 232 17.37 -18.36 7.93
C ALA A 232 16.98 -17.14 8.77
N VAL A 233 16.73 -15.98 8.13
CA VAL A 233 16.21 -14.79 8.81
C VAL A 233 14.83 -15.05 9.41
N ASP A 234 13.90 -15.63 8.64
CA ASP A 234 12.55 -15.96 9.13
C ASP A 234 12.57 -16.90 10.34
N ALA A 235 13.52 -17.83 10.39
CA ALA A 235 13.71 -18.71 11.54
C ALA A 235 14.33 -18.02 12.76
N ALA A 236 15.13 -16.96 12.56
CA ALA A 236 15.85 -16.26 13.61
C ALA A 236 14.99 -15.24 14.38
N VAL A 237 13.91 -14.73 13.78
CA VAL A 237 13.02 -13.73 14.40
C VAL A 237 11.65 -14.30 14.74
N ALA A 238 11.11 -13.91 15.90
CA ALA A 238 9.76 -14.31 16.33
C ALA A 238 8.66 -13.52 15.62
N VAL A 239 8.97 -12.34 15.08
CA VAL A 239 8.03 -11.47 14.37
C VAL A 239 7.78 -11.97 12.94
N PRO A 240 6.60 -11.70 12.35
CA PRO A 240 6.32 -12.05 10.97
C PRO A 240 7.34 -11.41 10.01
N THR A 241 7.75 -12.16 8.99
CA THR A 241 8.57 -11.63 7.90
C THR A 241 7.76 -11.45 6.61
N ILE A 242 8.12 -10.46 5.79
CA ILE A 242 7.49 -10.20 4.48
C ILE A 242 8.57 -10.29 3.40
N GLY A 243 8.30 -11.02 2.32
CA GLY A 243 9.23 -11.17 1.20
C GLY A 243 8.81 -10.39 -0.04
N ILE A 244 9.79 -9.82 -0.73
CA ILE A 244 9.69 -9.40 -2.14
C ILE A 244 10.96 -9.81 -2.86
N GLY A 245 10.86 -10.83 -3.72
CA GLY A 245 12.05 -11.48 -4.27
C GLY A 245 12.92 -12.18 -3.22
N ALA A 246 12.30 -12.66 -2.13
CA ALA A 246 12.96 -13.34 -1.00
C ALA A 246 12.55 -14.82 -0.85
N GLY A 247 12.04 -15.45 -1.91
CA GLY A 247 11.47 -16.80 -1.85
C GLY A 247 10.12 -16.85 -1.12
N ASN A 248 9.65 -18.06 -0.79
CA ASN A 248 8.32 -18.30 -0.20
C ASN A 248 8.37 -18.73 1.29
N ALA A 249 9.55 -18.69 1.91
CA ALA A 249 9.73 -19.08 3.31
C ALA A 249 9.13 -18.04 4.29
N THR A 250 9.02 -16.78 3.86
CA THR A 250 8.49 -15.68 4.68
C THR A 250 7.03 -15.88 5.08
N THR A 251 6.60 -15.18 6.12
CA THR A 251 5.21 -15.22 6.60
C THR A 251 4.24 -14.53 5.64
N GLY A 252 4.63 -13.39 5.09
CA GLY A 252 3.87 -12.63 4.10
C GLY A 252 4.65 -12.40 2.82
N GLN A 253 3.95 -11.94 1.79
CA GLN A 253 4.54 -11.55 0.50
C GLN A 253 4.00 -10.18 0.09
N VAL A 254 4.85 -9.37 -0.50
CA VAL A 254 4.49 -8.06 -1.05
C VAL A 254 4.91 -7.91 -2.49
N LEU A 255 4.06 -7.24 -3.28
CA LEU A 255 4.38 -6.76 -4.61
C LEU A 255 3.88 -5.32 -4.78
N VAL A 256 4.56 -4.57 -5.64
CA VAL A 256 4.03 -3.33 -6.20
C VAL A 256 2.80 -3.69 -7.04
N TRP A 257 1.64 -3.11 -6.76
CA TRP A 257 0.39 -3.57 -7.37
C TRP A 257 0.37 -3.35 -8.89
N GLN A 258 1.01 -2.29 -9.40
CA GLN A 258 1.11 -2.02 -10.83
C GLN A 258 1.90 -3.11 -11.56
N ASP A 259 2.90 -3.70 -10.90
CA ASP A 259 3.68 -4.81 -11.43
C ASP A 259 2.86 -6.10 -11.40
N MET A 260 2.22 -6.36 -10.25
CA MET A 260 1.35 -7.51 -10.05
C MET A 260 0.18 -7.54 -11.05
N ALA A 261 -0.42 -6.38 -11.35
CA ALA A 261 -1.56 -6.26 -12.26
C ALA A 261 -1.17 -6.05 -13.74
N GLY A 262 0.12 -6.06 -14.06
CA GLY A 262 0.60 -5.87 -15.44
C GLY A 262 0.33 -4.47 -16.01
N LEU A 263 0.20 -3.46 -15.14
CA LEU A 263 0.04 -2.08 -15.57
C LEU A 263 1.39 -1.44 -15.95
N ARG A 264 2.49 -1.77 -15.26
CA ARG A 264 3.82 -1.26 -15.65
C ARG A 264 4.32 -1.98 -16.91
N GLY A 265 4.82 -1.21 -17.87
CA GLY A 265 5.41 -1.74 -19.11
C GLY A 265 6.89 -2.07 -18.96
N GLY A 266 7.47 -2.66 -20.00
CA GLY A 266 8.90 -2.95 -20.06
C GLY A 266 9.29 -4.27 -19.37
N LYS A 267 10.61 -4.45 -19.15
CA LYS A 267 11.14 -5.69 -18.58
C LYS A 267 10.83 -5.77 -17.09
N MET A 268 10.04 -6.76 -16.70
CA MET A 268 9.74 -7.03 -15.29
C MET A 268 10.93 -7.67 -14.57
N ALA A 269 11.03 -7.39 -13.26
CA ALA A 269 11.98 -8.07 -12.40
C ALA A 269 11.60 -9.55 -12.28
N ARG A 270 12.61 -10.43 -12.10
CA ARG A 270 12.40 -11.88 -12.09
C ARG A 270 11.44 -12.37 -10.99
N PHE A 271 11.33 -11.63 -9.90
CA PHE A 271 10.47 -11.99 -8.77
C PHE A 271 9.00 -11.59 -8.96
N VAL A 272 8.67 -10.84 -10.01
CA VAL A 272 7.30 -10.40 -10.28
C VAL A 272 6.54 -11.48 -11.05
N LYS A 273 5.36 -11.83 -10.57
CA LYS A 273 4.33 -12.55 -11.33
C LYS A 273 3.21 -11.59 -11.68
N GLN A 274 2.89 -11.49 -12.97
CA GLN A 274 1.71 -10.76 -13.44
C GLN A 274 0.47 -11.65 -13.31
N TYR A 275 -0.58 -11.11 -12.69
CA TYR A 275 -1.89 -11.74 -12.51
C TYR A 275 -2.95 -11.19 -13.46
N ALA A 276 -2.65 -10.08 -14.15
CA ALA A 276 -3.49 -9.46 -15.17
C ALA A 276 -2.62 -8.72 -16.21
N ASP A 277 -3.23 -8.28 -17.31
CA ASP A 277 -2.66 -7.33 -18.27
C ASP A 277 -3.53 -6.06 -18.33
N LEU A 278 -3.46 -5.28 -17.25
CA LEU A 278 -4.22 -4.03 -17.18
C LEU A 278 -3.72 -2.98 -18.18
N ARG A 279 -2.46 -3.04 -18.60
CA ARG A 279 -1.92 -2.12 -19.60
C ARG A 279 -2.63 -2.27 -20.94
N SER A 280 -2.73 -3.49 -21.46
CA SER A 280 -3.42 -3.73 -22.74
C SER A 280 -4.91 -3.42 -22.62
N THR A 281 -5.54 -3.87 -21.53
CA THR A 281 -6.97 -3.60 -21.25
C THR A 281 -7.29 -2.11 -21.26
N LEU A 282 -6.51 -1.30 -20.55
CA LEU A 282 -6.71 0.15 -20.50
C LEU A 282 -6.41 0.82 -21.84
N ALA A 283 -5.37 0.36 -22.54
CA ALA A 283 -5.01 0.90 -23.84
C ALA A 283 -6.08 0.61 -24.92
N GLU A 284 -6.70 -0.56 -24.88
CA GLU A 284 -7.82 -0.93 -25.75
C GLU A 284 -9.06 -0.10 -25.45
N ALA A 285 -9.44 0.03 -24.18
CA ALA A 285 -10.57 0.86 -23.77
C ALA A 285 -10.39 2.33 -24.20
N ALA A 286 -9.19 2.89 -24.00
CA ALA A 286 -8.89 4.26 -24.40
C ALA A 286 -8.92 4.46 -25.93
N ARG A 287 -8.44 3.47 -26.71
CA ARG A 287 -8.54 3.50 -28.17
C ARG A 287 -9.99 3.43 -28.64
N ALA A 288 -10.76 2.48 -28.13
CA ALA A 288 -12.17 2.32 -28.47
C ALA A 288 -12.96 3.60 -28.18
N TYR A 289 -12.82 4.17 -26.97
CA TYR A 289 -13.42 5.45 -26.64
C TYR A 289 -13.01 6.57 -27.61
N GLY A 290 -11.71 6.66 -27.92
CA GLY A 290 -11.20 7.65 -28.87
C GLY A 290 -11.77 7.47 -30.28
N ASP A 291 -11.98 6.23 -30.73
CA ASP A 291 -12.53 5.92 -32.05
C ASP A 291 -14.04 6.19 -32.11
N ASP A 292 -14.79 5.91 -31.04
CA ASP A 292 -16.21 6.25 -30.93
C ASP A 292 -16.42 7.77 -30.96
N VAL A 293 -15.57 8.54 -30.27
CA VAL A 293 -15.61 10.01 -30.29
C VAL A 293 -15.28 10.56 -31.68
N ARG A 294 -14.20 10.06 -32.31
CA ARG A 294 -13.78 10.56 -33.65
C ARG A 294 -14.77 10.20 -34.75
N SER A 295 -15.46 9.08 -34.64
CA SER A 295 -16.49 8.65 -35.60
C SER A 295 -17.86 9.28 -35.34
N GLY A 296 -18.05 9.97 -34.21
CA GLY A 296 -19.33 10.54 -33.80
C GLY A 296 -20.34 9.49 -33.29
N GLN A 297 -19.89 8.28 -32.96
CA GLN A 297 -20.72 7.26 -32.31
C GLN A 297 -20.96 7.58 -30.83
N PHE A 298 -19.98 8.20 -30.16
CA PHE A 298 -20.13 8.70 -28.80
C PHE A 298 -20.13 10.24 -28.75
N PRO A 299 -21.04 10.86 -27.96
CA PRO A 299 -22.14 10.22 -27.24
C PRO A 299 -23.28 9.77 -28.17
N GLY A 300 -23.83 8.59 -27.89
CA GLY A 300 -25.07 8.12 -28.50
C GLY A 300 -26.31 8.82 -27.90
N PRO A 301 -27.51 8.64 -28.49
CA PRO A 301 -28.75 9.21 -27.96
C PRO A 301 -29.04 8.83 -26.51
N GLU A 302 -28.68 7.61 -26.08
CA GLU A 302 -28.84 7.12 -24.71
C GLU A 302 -27.91 7.80 -23.69
N HIS A 303 -26.91 8.54 -24.18
CA HIS A 303 -25.95 9.31 -23.37
C HIS A 303 -26.16 10.84 -23.53
N SER A 304 -27.31 11.26 -24.09
CA SER A 304 -27.64 12.66 -24.40
C SER A 304 -28.93 13.10 -23.67
N PHE A 305 -29.07 14.38 -23.36
CA PHE A 305 -30.21 14.97 -22.63
C PHE A 305 -31.10 15.84 -23.51
#